data_AF-A0ABD2B6E3-F1
#
_entry.id   AF-A0ABD2B6E3-F1
#
_cell.length_a   1.000
_cell.length_b   1.000
_cell.length_c   1.000
_cell.angle_alpha   90.00
_cell.angle_beta   90.00
_cell.angle_gamma   90.00
#
_symmetry.space_group_name_H-M   'P 1'
#
loop_
_entity.id
_entity.type
_entity.pdbx_description
1 polymer ?
#
loop_
_entity_poly.entity_id
_entity_poly.type
_entity_poly.pdbx_seq_one_letter_code
_entity_poly.pdbx_strand_id
1 'polypeptide(L)'
;MELITIELRPRLRSCTVFLFMQRSISLDKVQIKLLEASIVLLIGENVTSIILPNIKIVPTSLSSLSVVDRWVCFRLHTQPSDSEFGSFQREVITDTKAQFNILESKRKIIKNSKCTILCMCCKNVFCNELYFQRVLPFPNIDFDPSEWFCSKNDIDFASLLHPNELDLFYGPYFSIINSNIFYNYKKNKKDILCNRCLLNVGLEDKGNSFKIWDCCIDYKLETDEIIIEEASNPLHDFITIIKSFISNNTFGEIILECLLTKQSHYIVIKPMDMRLGILTEGNVKCNNDKINLKETFVIKVLYKYGTDKMILPKDCINAKNYEVSLSIIEAGFNYLLLSTKRFPKDYKTIEDYYIGYINIE
;
A
#
# COMPACT_ATOMS: atom_id res chain seq x y z
N MET A 1 -24.59 -14.40 6.41
CA MET A 1 -23.52 -14.00 5.45
C MET A 1 -22.46 -13.23 6.23
N GLU A 2 -21.18 -13.41 5.92
CA GLU A 2 -20.05 -12.86 6.69
C GLU A 2 -19.28 -11.79 5.92
N LEU A 3 -18.99 -12.02 4.63
CA LEU A 3 -18.32 -11.03 3.77
C LEU A 3 -19.05 -10.93 2.43
N ILE A 4 -19.17 -9.71 1.92
CA ILE A 4 -19.71 -9.39 0.59
C ILE A 4 -18.64 -8.59 -0.14
N THR A 5 -18.34 -8.98 -1.37
CA THR A 5 -17.43 -8.21 -2.23
C THR A 5 -17.97 -8.22 -3.63
N ILE A 6 -18.29 -7.04 -4.16
CA ILE A 6 -18.73 -6.85 -5.53
C ILE A 6 -17.69 -6.00 -6.23
N GLU A 7 -16.96 -6.58 -7.18
CA GLU A 7 -16.09 -5.84 -8.10
C GLU A 7 -16.96 -5.19 -9.18
N LEU A 8 -16.93 -3.86 -9.26
CA LEU A 8 -17.64 -3.08 -10.27
C LEU A 8 -16.70 -2.74 -11.42
N ARG A 9 -17.12 -3.06 -12.65
CA ARG A 9 -16.41 -2.66 -13.87
C ARG A 9 -17.36 -1.89 -14.79
N PRO A 10 -17.59 -0.58 -14.53
CA PRO A 10 -18.56 0.21 -15.26
C PRO A 10 -18.36 0.19 -16.78
N ARG A 11 -17.09 0.26 -17.23
CA ARG A 11 -16.73 0.22 -18.66
C ARG A 11 -17.10 -1.10 -19.34
N LEU A 12 -16.97 -2.23 -18.62
CA LEU A 12 -17.38 -3.55 -19.11
C LEU A 12 -18.85 -3.84 -18.83
N ARG A 13 -19.55 -2.92 -18.15
CA ARG A 13 -20.94 -3.07 -17.71
C ARG A 13 -21.16 -4.41 -16.99
N SER A 14 -20.20 -4.78 -16.15
CA SER A 14 -20.17 -6.08 -15.50
C SER A 14 -19.79 -5.96 -14.04
N CYS A 15 -20.37 -6.80 -13.20
CA CYS A 15 -19.96 -6.99 -11.82
C CYS A 15 -19.58 -8.45 -11.57
N THR A 16 -18.55 -8.65 -10.75
CA THR A 16 -18.25 -9.97 -10.18
C THR A 16 -18.58 -9.94 -8.70
N VAL A 17 -19.41 -10.87 -8.26
CA VAL A 17 -19.91 -10.94 -6.87
C VAL A 17 -19.27 -12.14 -6.18
N PHE A 18 -18.71 -11.90 -5.00
CA PHE A 18 -18.19 -12.90 -4.09
C PHE A 18 -18.91 -12.77 -2.75
N LEU A 19 -19.62 -13.82 -2.34
CA LEU A 19 -20.31 -13.87 -1.05
C LEU A 19 -19.71 -14.99 -0.20
N PHE A 20 -19.25 -14.63 1.00
CA PHE A 20 -18.76 -15.58 1.98
C PHE A 20 -19.79 -15.83 3.06
N MET A 21 -20.07 -17.11 3.31
CA MET A 21 -21.13 -17.56 4.17
C MET A 21 -20.57 -18.13 5.48
N GLN A 22 -21.32 -17.98 6.57
CA GLN A 22 -20.90 -18.49 7.89
C GLN A 22 -20.82 -20.03 7.91
N ARG A 23 -21.67 -20.70 7.12
CA ARG A 23 -21.75 -22.16 7.03
C ARG A 23 -21.60 -22.59 5.58
N SER A 24 -21.15 -23.82 5.38
CA SER A 24 -21.09 -24.44 4.06
C SER A 24 -22.49 -24.61 3.49
N ILE A 25 -22.65 -24.31 2.21
CA ILE A 25 -23.95 -24.35 1.53
C ILE A 25 -23.81 -25.15 0.24
N SER A 26 -24.82 -25.96 -0.04
CA SER A 26 -24.95 -26.73 -1.26
C SER A 26 -25.70 -25.93 -2.32
N LEU A 27 -25.37 -26.15 -3.59
CA LEU A 27 -25.88 -25.35 -4.72
C LEU A 27 -27.41 -25.40 -4.86
N ASP A 28 -28.03 -26.55 -4.54
CA ASP A 28 -29.48 -26.78 -4.54
C ASP A 28 -30.25 -25.86 -3.58
N LYS A 29 -29.57 -25.31 -2.57
CA LYS A 29 -30.18 -24.44 -1.56
C LYS A 29 -30.05 -22.97 -1.87
N VAL A 30 -29.34 -22.59 -2.94
CA VAL A 30 -29.07 -21.20 -3.30
C VAL A 30 -29.89 -20.80 -4.51
N GLN A 31 -30.77 -19.82 -4.33
CA GLN A 31 -31.45 -19.15 -5.45
C GLN A 31 -31.10 -17.68 -5.42
N ILE A 32 -30.84 -17.11 -6.60
CA ILE A 32 -30.49 -15.70 -6.75
C ILE A 32 -31.48 -15.10 -7.73
N LYS A 33 -32.16 -14.05 -7.28
CA LYS A 33 -33.03 -13.22 -8.12
C LYS A 33 -32.42 -11.84 -8.23
N LEU A 34 -32.10 -11.44 -9.45
CA LEU A 34 -31.63 -10.08 -9.73
C LEU A 34 -32.83 -9.17 -9.93
N LEU A 35 -32.83 -8.04 -9.24
CA LEU A 35 -33.75 -6.92 -9.43
C LEU A 35 -32.94 -5.70 -9.88
N GLU A 36 -33.60 -4.69 -10.45
CA GLU A 36 -32.92 -3.52 -11.02
C GLU A 36 -31.96 -2.83 -10.04
N ALA A 37 -32.31 -2.71 -8.76
CA ALA A 37 -31.48 -2.04 -7.76
C ALA A 37 -31.02 -2.96 -6.60
N SER A 38 -31.25 -4.27 -6.70
CA SER A 38 -30.88 -5.19 -5.62
C SER A 38 -30.67 -6.62 -6.09
N ILE A 39 -29.88 -7.36 -5.31
CA ILE A 39 -29.68 -8.80 -5.46
C ILE A 39 -30.45 -9.47 -4.32
N VAL A 40 -31.44 -10.30 -4.64
CA VAL A 40 -32.17 -11.09 -3.66
C VAL A 40 -31.58 -12.50 -3.63
N LEU A 41 -31.04 -12.87 -2.48
CA LEU A 41 -30.44 -14.16 -2.21
C LEU A 41 -31.41 -14.96 -1.33
N LEU A 42 -31.86 -16.12 -1.81
CA LEU A 42 -32.63 -17.08 -1.04
C LEU A 42 -31.72 -18.27 -0.70
N ILE A 43 -31.53 -18.54 0.59
CA ILE A 43 -30.79 -19.70 1.09
C ILE A 43 -31.71 -20.51 2.01
N GLY A 44 -32.24 -21.62 1.51
CA GLY A 44 -33.32 -22.32 2.21
C GLY A 44 -34.54 -21.42 2.40
N GLU A 45 -34.93 -21.18 3.65
CA GLU A 45 -36.05 -20.28 3.99
C GLU A 45 -35.62 -18.82 4.23
N ASN A 46 -34.32 -18.54 4.32
CA ASN A 46 -33.82 -17.21 4.60
C ASN A 46 -33.73 -16.40 3.31
N VAL A 47 -34.35 -15.22 3.31
CA VAL A 47 -34.28 -14.26 2.20
C VAL A 47 -33.45 -13.07 2.63
N THR A 48 -32.45 -12.71 1.83
CA THR A 48 -31.60 -11.54 2.06
C THR A 48 -31.54 -10.68 0.81
N SER A 49 -31.81 -9.39 0.94
CA SER A 49 -31.71 -8.42 -0.14
C SER A 49 -30.46 -7.56 0.03
N ILE A 50 -29.58 -7.59 -0.96
CA ILE A 50 -28.39 -6.75 -1.04
C ILE A 50 -28.75 -5.56 -1.92
N ILE A 51 -28.76 -4.36 -1.33
CA ILE A 51 -29.13 -3.12 -2.03
C ILE A 51 -27.89 -2.55 -2.68
N LEU A 52 -27.99 -2.21 -3.98
CA LEU A 52 -26.90 -1.60 -4.73
C LEU A 52 -27.21 -0.12 -5.00
N PRO A 53 -26.63 0.82 -4.23
CA PRO A 53 -26.85 2.23 -4.49
C PRO A 53 -26.24 2.61 -5.85
N ASN A 54 -26.98 3.39 -6.65
CA ASN A 54 -26.52 3.98 -7.91
C ASN A 54 -26.12 3.00 -9.03
N ILE A 55 -26.48 1.72 -8.91
CA ILE A 55 -26.20 0.70 -9.93
C ILE A 55 -27.52 0.05 -10.37
N LYS A 56 -27.79 0.13 -11.67
CA LYS A 56 -28.91 -0.59 -12.29
C LYS A 56 -28.41 -1.93 -12.82
N ILE A 57 -28.97 -3.04 -12.37
CA ILE A 57 -28.66 -4.41 -12.81
C ILE A 57 -29.59 -4.80 -13.96
N VAL A 58 -29.08 -5.55 -14.94
CA VAL A 58 -29.90 -6.27 -15.92
C VAL A 58 -30.43 -7.56 -15.27
N PRO A 59 -31.75 -7.71 -15.01
CA PRO A 59 -32.28 -8.81 -14.20
C PRO A 59 -32.00 -10.22 -14.74
N THR A 60 -31.80 -10.37 -16.05
CA THR A 60 -31.58 -11.65 -16.74
C THR A 60 -30.11 -11.97 -17.00
N SER A 61 -29.18 -11.19 -16.45
CA SER A 61 -27.74 -11.27 -16.77
C SER A 61 -26.92 -12.20 -15.88
N LEU A 62 -27.56 -12.96 -14.98
CA LEU A 62 -26.85 -13.84 -14.07
C LEU A 62 -26.07 -14.91 -14.84
N SER A 63 -24.77 -15.00 -14.59
CA SER A 63 -23.88 -15.96 -15.25
C SER A 63 -22.79 -16.45 -14.31
N SER A 64 -22.14 -17.56 -14.68
CA SER A 64 -21.01 -18.12 -13.94
C SER A 64 -21.30 -18.38 -12.44
N LEU A 65 -22.53 -18.78 -12.11
CA LEU A 65 -22.88 -19.11 -10.73
C LEU A 65 -22.11 -20.35 -10.28
N SER A 66 -21.30 -20.20 -9.24
CA SER A 66 -20.59 -21.28 -8.58
C SER A 66 -20.80 -21.21 -7.07
N VAL A 67 -21.00 -22.38 -6.47
CA VAL A 67 -21.09 -22.54 -5.02
C VAL A 67 -20.05 -23.57 -4.61
N VAL A 68 -19.02 -23.13 -3.90
CA VAL A 68 -17.91 -23.98 -3.44
C VAL A 68 -17.69 -23.73 -1.96
N ASP A 69 -17.87 -24.76 -1.14
CA ASP A 69 -17.82 -24.70 0.32
C ASP A 69 -18.73 -23.62 0.93
N ARG A 70 -18.14 -22.47 1.28
CA ARG A 70 -18.78 -21.32 1.91
C ARG A 70 -18.91 -20.13 0.97
N TRP A 71 -18.51 -20.28 -0.29
CA TRP A 71 -18.50 -19.22 -1.28
C TRP A 71 -19.64 -19.38 -2.27
N VAL A 72 -20.33 -18.28 -2.53
CA VAL A 72 -21.25 -18.14 -3.66
C VAL A 72 -20.67 -17.05 -4.56
N CYS A 73 -20.37 -17.40 -5.82
CA CYS A 73 -19.77 -16.50 -6.78
C CYS A 73 -20.61 -16.45 -8.04
N PHE A 74 -20.78 -15.27 -8.62
CA PHE A 74 -21.49 -15.11 -9.89
C PHE A 74 -21.13 -13.78 -10.54
N ARG A 75 -21.51 -13.64 -11.80
CA ARG A 75 -21.40 -12.41 -12.56
C ARG A 75 -22.77 -11.90 -12.97
N LEU A 76 -22.87 -10.59 -13.10
CA LEU A 76 -24.07 -9.91 -13.60
C LEU A 76 -23.65 -8.72 -14.48
N HIS A 77 -24.57 -8.24 -15.30
CA HIS A 77 -24.39 -7.04 -16.11
C HIS A 77 -25.12 -5.85 -15.49
N THR A 78 -24.54 -4.69 -15.65
CA THR A 78 -25.14 -3.41 -15.26
C THR A 78 -25.69 -2.70 -16.48
N GLN A 79 -26.79 -1.96 -16.30
CA GLN A 79 -27.24 -1.00 -17.29
C GLN A 79 -26.35 0.25 -17.23
N PRO A 80 -26.18 0.96 -18.36
CA PRO A 80 -25.56 2.28 -18.33
C PRO A 80 -26.37 3.20 -17.41
N SER A 81 -25.68 4.06 -16.67
CA SER A 81 -26.38 5.12 -15.92
C SER A 81 -26.87 6.19 -16.92
N ASP A 82 -28.03 6.80 -16.68
CA ASP A 82 -28.61 7.79 -17.60
C ASP A 82 -27.73 9.06 -17.76
N SER A 83 -26.70 9.22 -16.92
CA SER A 83 -25.65 10.25 -17.02
C SER A 83 -24.43 9.84 -17.88
N GLU A 84 -24.47 8.65 -18.52
CA GLU A 84 -23.39 8.02 -19.32
C GLU A 84 -23.74 7.86 -20.82
N PHE A 85 -24.54 8.75 -21.40
CA PHE A 85 -24.57 8.86 -22.86
C PHE A 85 -23.18 9.29 -23.39
N GLY A 86 -22.70 8.60 -24.42
CA GLY A 86 -21.38 8.79 -25.01
C GLY A 86 -21.21 10.19 -25.58
N SER A 87 -20.19 10.91 -25.12
CA SER A 87 -19.71 12.15 -25.73
C SER A 87 -18.23 11.99 -26.10
N PHE A 88 -17.80 12.68 -27.15
CA PHE A 88 -16.40 12.70 -27.61
C PHE A 88 -15.41 13.03 -26.48
N GLN A 89 -15.82 13.79 -25.47
CA GLN A 89 -15.00 14.15 -24.31
C GLN A 89 -14.65 12.95 -23.40
N ARG A 90 -15.37 11.83 -23.50
CA ARG A 90 -15.19 10.62 -22.67
C ARG A 90 -14.58 9.42 -23.41
N GLU A 91 -14.63 9.40 -24.75
CA GLU A 91 -13.85 8.46 -25.58
C GLU A 91 -12.38 8.87 -25.71
N VAL A 92 -12.09 10.15 -25.47
CA VAL A 92 -10.72 10.62 -25.24
C VAL A 92 -10.23 9.94 -23.96
N ILE A 93 -9.14 9.19 -24.07
CA ILE A 93 -8.31 8.77 -22.94
C ILE A 93 -7.81 10.06 -22.29
N THR A 94 -8.63 10.63 -21.42
CA THR A 94 -8.14 11.64 -20.49
C THR A 94 -7.25 10.86 -19.57
N ASP A 95 -5.95 11.03 -19.78
CA ASP A 95 -4.88 10.65 -18.86
C ASP A 95 -5.09 11.48 -17.58
N THR A 96 -6.20 11.21 -16.90
CA THR A 96 -6.45 11.60 -15.54
C THR A 96 -5.49 10.72 -14.76
N LYS A 97 -4.20 11.08 -14.81
CA LYS A 97 -3.23 10.73 -13.78
C LYS A 97 -4.01 10.88 -12.51
N ALA A 98 -4.32 9.76 -11.86
CA ALA A 98 -5.14 9.78 -10.68
C ALA A 98 -4.42 10.73 -9.73
N GLN A 99 -4.97 11.93 -9.55
CA GLN A 99 -4.41 12.95 -8.68
C GLN A 99 -4.70 12.46 -7.28
N PHE A 100 -3.93 11.47 -6.86
CA PHE A 100 -3.78 11.18 -5.47
C PHE A 100 -3.19 12.44 -4.88
N ASN A 101 -3.93 13.09 -3.99
CA ASN A 101 -3.32 14.02 -3.07
C ASN A 101 -2.25 13.21 -2.34
N ILE A 102 -1.01 13.29 -2.82
CA ILE A 102 0.15 12.82 -2.08
C ILE A 102 0.09 13.68 -0.84
N LEU A 103 -0.41 13.09 0.26
CA LEU A 103 -0.37 13.74 1.54
C LEU A 103 1.11 13.93 1.79
N GLU A 104 1.60 15.17 1.61
CA GLU A 104 2.93 15.51 2.07
C GLU A 104 2.94 15.13 3.54
N SER A 105 3.70 14.07 3.86
CA SER A 105 4.09 13.75 5.22
C SER A 105 4.92 14.94 5.69
N LYS A 106 4.24 15.98 6.14
CA LYS A 106 4.85 17.13 6.79
C LYS A 106 5.28 16.63 8.15
N ARG A 107 6.47 16.05 8.20
CA ARG A 107 7.15 15.80 9.45
C ARG A 107 7.23 17.10 10.24
N LYS A 108 7.04 16.98 11.54
CA LYS A 108 7.10 18.09 12.49
C LYS A 108 8.52 18.22 13.06
N ILE A 109 9.56 17.84 12.31
CA ILE A 109 10.93 18.11 12.73
C ILE A 109 11.16 19.61 12.58
N ILE A 110 11.19 20.29 13.73
CA ILE A 110 11.36 21.73 13.79
C ILE A 110 12.86 22.05 13.65
N LYS A 111 13.19 22.83 12.61
CA LYS A 111 14.54 23.36 12.39
C LYS A 111 15.00 24.14 13.62
N ASN A 112 16.25 23.95 14.01
CA ASN A 112 16.91 24.59 15.16
C ASN A 112 16.27 24.26 16.52
N SER A 113 15.41 23.25 16.63
CA SER A 113 14.98 22.73 17.93
C SER A 113 15.93 21.66 18.43
N LYS A 114 16.10 21.62 19.75
CA LYS A 114 16.90 20.61 20.41
C LYS A 114 16.23 19.26 20.22
N CYS A 115 16.98 18.28 19.74
CA CYS A 115 16.45 17.01 19.28
C CYS A 115 17.27 15.85 19.84
N THR A 116 16.60 14.76 20.16
CA THR A 116 17.22 13.47 20.45
C THR A 116 16.47 12.37 19.70
N ILE A 117 17.22 11.48 19.04
CA ILE A 117 16.68 10.36 18.27
C ILE A 117 16.60 9.14 19.19
N LEU A 118 15.42 8.53 19.25
CA LEU A 118 15.12 7.41 20.12
C LEU A 118 14.70 6.19 19.30
N CYS A 119 15.03 4.99 19.78
CA CYS A 119 14.46 3.76 19.22
C CYS A 119 12.97 3.66 19.54
N MET A 120 12.12 3.49 18.53
CA MET A 120 10.67 3.37 18.73
C MET A 120 10.31 2.23 19.70
N CYS A 121 11.02 1.10 19.61
CA CYS A 121 10.73 -0.12 20.37
C CYS A 121 11.14 -0.04 21.85
N CYS A 122 12.37 0.38 22.16
CA CYS A 122 12.91 0.30 23.53
C CYS A 122 13.33 1.66 24.12
N LYS A 123 13.05 2.76 23.39
CA LYS A 123 13.41 4.14 23.72
C LYS A 123 14.90 4.36 24.00
N ASN A 124 15.76 3.47 23.49
CA ASN A 124 17.20 3.65 23.55
C ASN A 124 17.62 4.90 22.77
N VAL A 125 18.42 5.75 23.41
CA VAL A 125 18.90 7.01 22.83
C VAL A 125 20.02 6.72 21.84
N PHE A 126 19.90 7.19 20.59
CA PHE A 126 20.90 6.96 19.54
C PHE A 126 21.97 8.03 19.45
N CYS A 127 21.63 9.27 19.80
CA CYS A 127 22.46 10.45 19.62
C CYS A 127 22.45 11.34 20.86
N ASN A 128 23.44 12.21 20.98
CA ASN A 128 23.41 13.26 21.98
C ASN A 128 22.41 14.32 21.54
N GLU A 129 22.16 15.29 22.41
CA GLU A 129 21.33 16.44 22.08
C GLU A 129 21.92 17.18 20.87
N LEU A 130 21.12 17.32 19.81
CA LEU A 130 21.55 17.92 18.55
C LEU A 130 20.50 18.89 18.01
N TYR A 131 20.88 19.73 17.06
CA TYR A 131 20.01 20.72 16.45
C TYR A 131 20.17 20.66 14.93
N PHE A 132 19.12 20.27 14.22
CA PHE A 132 19.17 20.26 12.76
C PHE A 132 19.07 21.69 12.22
N GLN A 133 20.13 22.15 11.55
CA GLN A 133 20.17 23.46 10.88
C GLN A 133 19.47 23.42 9.53
N ARG A 134 19.46 22.25 8.86
CA ARG A 134 18.79 22.05 7.58
C ARG A 134 17.95 20.78 7.65
N VAL A 135 16.65 20.94 7.43
CA VAL A 135 15.69 19.86 7.26
C VAL A 135 15.12 20.03 5.86
N LEU A 136 15.54 19.18 4.92
CA LEU A 136 15.23 19.33 3.51
C LEU A 136 14.64 18.05 2.93
N PRO A 137 13.75 18.13 1.94
CA PRO A 137 13.32 16.94 1.22
C PRO A 137 14.52 16.33 0.50
N PHE A 138 14.66 15.01 0.59
CA PHE A 138 15.63 14.27 -0.22
C PHE A 138 15.17 14.32 -1.69
N PRO A 139 16.02 14.74 -2.64
CA PRO A 139 15.67 14.68 -4.05
C PRO A 139 15.34 13.22 -4.39
N ASN A 140 14.38 13.03 -5.31
CA ASN A 140 13.77 11.73 -5.63
C ASN A 140 14.77 10.55 -5.58
N ILE A 141 14.35 9.36 -5.14
CA ILE A 141 15.22 8.17 -5.01
C ILE A 141 15.93 7.85 -6.36
N ASP A 142 15.31 8.22 -7.49
CA ASP A 142 15.87 8.06 -8.84
C ASP A 142 16.67 9.29 -9.31
N PHE A 143 17.13 10.15 -8.40
CA PHE A 143 17.90 11.34 -8.72
C PHE A 143 19.18 10.93 -9.44
N ASP A 144 19.27 11.29 -10.72
CA ASP A 144 20.53 11.32 -11.45
C ASP A 144 21.03 12.77 -11.48
N PRO A 145 22.06 13.11 -10.66
CA PRO A 145 22.68 14.41 -10.69
C PRO A 145 23.11 14.84 -12.09
N SER A 146 23.47 13.89 -12.97
CA SER A 146 23.96 14.18 -14.32
C SER A 146 22.90 14.75 -15.26
N GLU A 147 21.60 14.60 -14.93
CA GLU A 147 20.50 15.16 -15.71
C GLU A 147 20.39 16.69 -15.58
N TRP A 148 20.99 17.29 -14.54
CA TRP A 148 20.81 18.72 -14.22
C TRP A 148 21.98 19.59 -14.65
N PHE A 149 23.12 18.99 -14.99
CA PHE A 149 24.32 19.73 -15.37
C PHE A 149 24.66 19.48 -16.84
N CYS A 150 24.56 20.52 -17.66
CA CYS A 150 24.87 20.46 -19.09
C CYS A 150 26.37 20.23 -19.40
N SER A 151 27.26 20.32 -18.40
CA SER A 151 28.69 20.09 -18.54
C SER A 151 29.16 19.02 -17.56
N LYS A 152 29.88 18.00 -18.08
CA LYS A 152 30.64 17.05 -17.27
C LYS A 152 31.81 17.78 -16.61
N ASN A 153 31.53 18.54 -15.58
CA ASN A 153 32.57 19.04 -14.68
C ASN A 153 33.04 17.85 -13.83
N ASP A 154 34.29 17.88 -13.37
CA ASP A 154 34.87 16.93 -12.40
C ASP A 154 34.23 17.08 -10.99
N ILE A 155 32.91 17.27 -10.94
CA ILE A 155 32.14 17.30 -9.71
C ILE A 155 31.94 15.86 -9.31
N ASP A 156 32.43 15.49 -8.12
CA ASP A 156 32.10 14.21 -7.53
C ASP A 156 30.62 14.23 -7.13
N PHE A 157 29.78 13.78 -8.07
CA PHE A 157 28.34 13.70 -7.88
C PHE A 157 27.95 12.80 -6.70
N ALA A 158 28.83 11.91 -6.25
CA ALA A 158 28.60 11.14 -5.03
C ALA A 158 28.46 12.06 -3.81
N SER A 159 29.23 13.16 -3.76
CA SER A 159 29.30 14.07 -2.63
C SER A 159 28.10 15.02 -2.45
N LEU A 160 27.28 15.21 -3.48
CA LEU A 160 26.25 16.27 -3.53
C LEU A 160 25.06 16.06 -2.59
N LEU A 161 24.87 14.84 -2.06
CA LEU A 161 23.73 14.48 -1.19
C LEU A 161 24.14 13.88 0.15
N HIS A 162 25.36 14.13 0.60
CA HIS A 162 25.79 13.70 1.93
C HIS A 162 25.38 14.75 2.98
N PRO A 163 24.57 14.38 3.99
CA PRO A 163 24.24 15.29 5.07
C PRO A 163 25.48 15.58 5.92
N ASN A 164 25.68 16.85 6.28
CA ASN A 164 26.54 17.20 7.40
C ASN A 164 25.90 16.74 8.72
N GLU A 165 26.64 16.82 9.82
CA GLU A 165 26.16 16.40 11.15
C GLU A 165 24.90 17.14 11.62
N LEU A 166 24.62 18.32 11.06
CA LEU A 166 23.45 19.14 11.40
C LEU A 166 22.39 19.17 10.28
N ASP A 167 22.52 18.30 9.28
CA ASP A 167 21.58 18.17 8.18
C ASP A 167 20.71 16.91 8.34
N LEU A 168 19.43 17.04 8.00
CA LEU A 168 18.49 15.93 7.87
C LEU A 168 17.80 16.03 6.51
N PHE A 169 17.95 14.99 5.70
CA PHE A 169 17.24 14.88 4.43
C PHE A 169 16.10 13.87 4.57
N TYR A 170 14.85 14.29 4.43
CA TYR A 170 13.70 13.42 4.60
C TYR A 170 13.14 12.94 3.26
N GLY A 171 12.95 11.63 3.16
CA GLY A 171 12.14 10.99 2.13
C GLY A 171 10.73 10.67 2.65
N PRO A 172 9.92 9.96 1.85
CA PRO A 172 8.53 9.65 2.21
C PRO A 172 8.37 8.67 3.37
N TYR A 173 9.36 7.81 3.64
CA TYR A 173 9.33 6.76 4.69
C TYR A 173 10.70 6.53 5.35
N PHE A 174 11.67 7.40 5.06
CA PHE A 174 13.02 7.32 5.60
C PHE A 174 13.64 8.71 5.74
N SER A 175 14.70 8.82 6.54
CA SER A 175 15.58 9.99 6.60
C SER A 175 17.02 9.61 6.35
N ILE A 176 17.79 10.52 5.75
CA ILE A 176 19.23 10.39 5.59
C ILE A 176 19.90 11.43 6.49
N ILE A 177 20.78 10.95 7.36
CA ILE A 177 21.50 11.74 8.37
C ILE A 177 22.96 11.29 8.44
N ASN A 178 23.84 12.13 8.97
CA ASN A 178 25.25 11.79 9.10
C ASN A 178 25.46 10.69 10.16
N SER A 179 26.31 9.70 9.89
CA SER A 179 26.55 8.57 10.80
C SER A 179 27.21 8.97 12.12
N ASN A 180 27.98 10.06 12.14
CA ASN A 180 28.74 10.50 13.32
C ASN A 180 27.84 10.90 14.49
N ILE A 181 26.58 11.25 14.23
CA ILE A 181 25.65 11.65 15.28
C ILE A 181 25.16 10.44 16.10
N PHE A 182 25.33 9.22 15.60
CA PHE A 182 24.92 7.98 16.27
C PHE A 182 26.08 7.40 17.09
N TYR A 183 25.83 7.04 18.35
CA TYR A 183 26.82 6.34 19.19
C TYR A 183 26.30 5.02 19.79
N ASN A 184 24.99 4.82 19.83
CA ASN A 184 24.34 3.72 20.56
C ASN A 184 23.70 2.66 19.62
N TYR A 185 24.46 2.25 18.61
CA TYR A 185 24.01 1.29 17.59
C TYR A 185 24.99 0.13 17.42
N LYS A 186 24.51 -0.97 16.82
CA LYS A 186 25.32 -2.08 16.34
C LYS A 186 25.26 -2.11 14.82
N LYS A 187 26.40 -2.25 14.17
CA LYS A 187 26.49 -2.42 12.71
C LYS A 187 26.62 -3.91 12.37
N ASN A 188 25.79 -4.39 11.45
CA ASN A 188 25.92 -5.73 10.89
C ASN A 188 25.89 -5.65 9.36
N LYS A 189 27.06 -5.74 8.71
CA LYS A 189 27.22 -5.38 7.29
C LYS A 189 26.73 -3.94 7.06
N LYS A 190 25.67 -3.76 6.27
CA LYS A 190 25.02 -2.47 6.05
C LYS A 190 23.93 -2.17 7.07
N ASP A 191 23.45 -3.16 7.83
CA ASP A 191 22.33 -2.98 8.75
C ASP A 191 22.75 -2.18 9.98
N ILE A 192 21.96 -1.17 10.33
CA ILE A 192 22.09 -0.38 11.55
C ILE A 192 21.03 -0.87 12.54
N LEU A 193 21.49 -1.49 13.62
CA LEU A 193 20.64 -2.13 14.62
C LEU A 193 20.67 -1.36 15.93
N CYS A 194 19.54 -1.31 16.63
CA CYS A 194 19.51 -0.84 18.00
C CYS A 194 20.41 -1.71 18.90
N ASN A 195 21.32 -1.11 19.66
CA ASN A 195 22.24 -1.88 20.51
C ASN A 195 21.51 -2.69 21.61
N ARG A 196 20.32 -2.22 22.02
CA ARG A 196 19.49 -2.82 23.09
C ARG A 196 18.52 -3.89 22.58
N CYS A 197 17.59 -3.53 21.69
CA CYS A 197 16.54 -4.45 21.23
C CYS A 197 16.80 -5.09 19.86
N LEU A 198 17.91 -4.77 19.21
CA LEU A 198 18.31 -5.31 17.89
C LEU A 198 17.34 -4.98 16.74
N LEU A 199 16.37 -4.07 16.93
CA LEU A 199 15.55 -3.53 15.85
C LEU A 199 16.46 -2.94 14.76
N ASN A 200 16.27 -3.34 13.50
CA ASN A 200 16.90 -2.69 12.35
C ASN A 200 16.26 -1.31 12.18
N VAL A 201 17.03 -0.26 12.46
CA VAL A 201 16.57 1.12 12.36
C VAL A 201 16.95 1.75 11.02
N GLY A 202 17.81 1.13 10.23
CA GLY A 202 18.27 1.71 8.98
C GLY A 202 19.39 0.93 8.32
N LEU A 203 19.96 1.55 7.29
CA LEU A 203 21.08 1.05 6.52
C LEU A 203 22.19 2.10 6.46
N GLU A 204 23.43 1.63 6.39
CA GLU A 204 24.56 2.44 5.97
C GLU A 204 24.37 2.83 4.50
N ASP A 205 24.41 4.14 4.27
CA ASP A 205 24.33 4.77 2.97
C ASP A 205 25.69 5.41 2.62
N LYS A 206 25.81 5.97 1.41
CA LYS A 206 27.07 6.50 0.89
C LYS A 206 27.54 7.72 1.70
N GLY A 207 28.86 7.88 1.81
CA GLY A 207 29.48 9.10 2.36
C GLY A 207 29.24 9.32 3.84
N ASN A 208 29.39 8.27 4.65
CA ASN A 208 29.20 8.32 6.11
C ASN A 208 27.80 8.84 6.50
N SER A 209 26.77 8.37 5.81
CA SER A 209 25.39 8.65 6.13
C SER A 209 24.66 7.36 6.49
N PHE A 210 23.59 7.50 7.27
CA PHE A 210 22.63 6.44 7.54
C PHE A 210 21.28 6.80 6.93
N LYS A 211 20.70 5.85 6.19
CA LYS A 211 19.29 5.85 5.78
C LYS A 211 18.48 5.18 6.89
N ILE A 212 17.81 5.98 7.70
CA ILE A 212 17.03 5.54 8.85
C ILE A 212 15.55 5.42 8.48
N TRP A 213 14.89 4.36 8.91
CA TRP A 213 13.46 4.11 8.69
C TRP A 213 12.61 4.90 9.67
N ASP A 214 11.65 5.66 9.16
CA ASP A 214 10.82 6.54 9.99
C ASP A 214 9.97 5.77 10.98
N CYS A 215 9.51 4.59 10.58
CA CYS A 215 8.72 3.71 11.42
C CYS A 215 9.54 3.00 12.52
N CYS A 216 10.83 3.31 12.66
CA CYS A 216 11.72 2.67 13.62
C CYS A 216 12.32 3.64 14.66
N ILE A 217 12.09 4.95 14.50
CA ILE A 217 12.66 5.97 15.37
C ILE A 217 11.64 7.04 15.79
N ASP A 218 11.75 7.51 17.03
CA ASP A 218 11.04 8.70 17.49
C ASP A 218 12.02 9.87 17.58
N TYR A 219 11.50 11.10 17.43
CA TYR A 219 12.24 12.33 17.70
C TYR A 219 11.69 12.98 18.95
N LYS A 220 12.52 13.07 20.00
CA LYS A 220 12.23 13.91 21.17
C LYS A 220 12.72 15.32 20.89
N LEU A 221 11.79 16.25 20.74
CA LEU A 221 12.04 17.66 20.52
C LEU A 221 11.86 18.41 21.85
N GLU A 222 12.86 19.18 22.25
CA GLU A 222 12.77 20.10 23.38
C GLU A 222 12.61 21.52 22.82
N THR A 223 11.37 22.01 22.85
CA THR A 223 11.01 23.41 22.64
C THR A 223 10.63 24.02 24.00
N ASP A 224 9.70 24.99 24.05
CA ASP A 224 9.09 25.45 25.31
C ASP A 224 8.38 24.31 26.06
N GLU A 225 7.98 23.26 25.33
CA GLU A 225 7.46 21.99 25.85
C GLU A 225 8.24 20.81 25.25
N ILE A 226 8.23 19.65 25.93
CA ILE A 226 8.82 18.43 25.36
C ILE A 226 7.78 17.77 24.45
N ILE A 227 8.08 17.73 23.15
CA ILE A 227 7.24 17.10 22.13
C ILE A 227 7.93 15.82 21.66
N ILE A 228 7.21 14.71 21.62
CA ILE A 228 7.70 13.48 20.98
C ILE A 228 6.98 13.36 19.64
N GLU A 229 7.73 13.49 18.54
CA GLU A 229 7.29 13.07 17.22
C GLU A 229 7.49 11.57 17.12
N GLU A 230 6.38 10.83 17.22
CA GLU A 230 6.36 9.37 17.16
C GLU A 230 6.75 8.87 15.76
N ALA A 231 7.38 7.70 15.74
CA ALA A 231 7.67 6.96 14.53
C ALA A 231 6.42 6.80 13.63
N SER A 232 6.65 6.81 12.32
CA SER A 232 5.58 6.65 11.34
C SER A 232 4.91 5.28 11.44
N ASN A 233 3.66 5.20 10.97
CA ASN A 233 2.95 3.93 10.90
C ASN A 233 3.47 3.11 9.70
N PRO A 234 3.97 1.87 9.89
CA PRO A 234 4.54 1.08 8.79
C PRO A 234 3.56 0.78 7.65
N LEU A 235 2.26 0.62 7.94
CA LEU A 235 1.23 0.43 6.91
C LEU A 235 0.98 1.73 6.13
N HIS A 236 1.01 2.87 6.81
CA HIS A 236 0.92 4.16 6.13
C HIS A 236 2.10 4.36 5.18
N ASP A 237 3.33 4.07 5.63
CA ASP A 237 4.53 4.15 4.81
C ASP A 237 4.45 3.21 3.60
N PHE A 238 3.98 1.96 3.81
CA PHE A 238 3.68 1.03 2.73
C PHE A 238 2.75 1.66 1.69
N ILE A 239 1.59 2.18 2.10
CA ILE A 239 0.61 2.81 1.19
C ILE A 239 1.22 4.03 0.49
N THR A 240 2.01 4.84 1.18
CA THR A 240 2.69 6.02 0.64
C THR A 240 3.67 5.65 -0.47
N ILE A 241 4.42 4.55 -0.31
CA ILE A 241 5.30 4.03 -1.37
C ILE A 241 4.49 3.67 -2.61
N ILE A 242 3.38 2.95 -2.44
CA ILE A 242 2.51 2.56 -3.55
C ILE A 242 1.92 3.78 -4.25
N LYS A 243 1.41 4.77 -3.49
CA LYS A 243 0.87 6.02 -4.06
C LYS A 243 1.92 6.79 -4.86
N SER A 244 3.14 6.91 -4.33
CA SER A 244 4.25 7.59 -4.99
C SER A 244 4.70 6.88 -6.26
N PHE A 245 4.68 5.54 -6.28
CA PHE A 245 4.98 4.79 -7.50
C PHE A 245 3.96 5.12 -8.60
N ILE A 246 2.67 5.08 -8.26
CA ILE A 246 1.57 5.20 -9.21
C ILE A 246 1.41 6.62 -9.74
N SER A 247 1.65 7.63 -8.92
CA SER A 247 1.61 9.02 -9.38
C SER A 247 2.64 9.29 -10.46
N ASN A 248 3.75 8.54 -10.43
CA ASN A 248 4.91 8.73 -11.31
C ASN A 248 4.98 7.70 -12.45
N ASN A 249 4.27 6.57 -12.36
CA ASN A 249 4.35 5.47 -13.30
C ASN A 249 2.95 4.93 -13.65
N THR A 250 2.69 4.75 -14.95
CA THR A 250 1.43 4.17 -15.43
C THR A 250 1.44 2.63 -15.39
N PHE A 251 2.63 2.02 -15.54
CA PHE A 251 2.82 0.58 -15.57
C PHE A 251 4.14 0.20 -14.89
N GLY A 252 4.20 -0.99 -14.31
CA GLY A 252 5.42 -1.54 -13.75
C GLY A 252 5.18 -2.38 -12.50
N GLU A 253 6.27 -2.88 -11.93
CA GLU A 253 6.26 -3.72 -10.74
C GLU A 253 6.90 -2.95 -9.59
N ILE A 254 6.32 -3.05 -8.40
CA ILE A 254 6.86 -2.46 -7.19
C ILE A 254 7.51 -3.58 -6.40
N ILE A 255 8.78 -3.40 -6.04
CA ILE A 255 9.52 -4.37 -5.25
C ILE A 255 9.94 -3.68 -3.97
N LEU A 256 9.39 -4.14 -2.85
CA LEU A 256 9.82 -3.73 -1.53
C LEU A 256 10.80 -4.78 -1.02
N GLU A 257 12.00 -4.38 -0.65
CA GLU A 257 13.02 -5.31 -0.17
C GLU A 257 13.66 -4.84 1.14
N CYS A 258 14.04 -5.82 1.96
CA CYS A 258 14.75 -5.62 3.21
C CYS A 258 15.77 -6.75 3.36
N LEU A 259 17.02 -6.41 3.60
CA LEU A 259 18.05 -7.36 4.02
C LEU A 259 18.17 -7.30 5.53
N LEU A 260 18.00 -8.43 6.21
CA LEU A 260 18.17 -8.52 7.66
C LEU A 260 19.08 -9.69 8.00
N THR A 261 20.27 -9.43 8.56
CA THR A 261 21.11 -10.45 9.21
C THR A 261 21.43 -11.71 8.36
N LYS A 262 21.38 -11.59 7.01
CA LYS A 262 21.60 -12.61 5.95
C LYS A 262 20.35 -13.18 5.28
N GLN A 263 19.14 -12.88 5.76
CA GLN A 263 17.90 -13.22 5.09
C GLN A 263 17.34 -11.99 4.36
N SER A 264 16.93 -12.14 3.10
CA SER A 264 16.32 -11.06 2.32
C SER A 264 14.82 -11.29 2.27
N HIS A 265 14.06 -10.33 2.77
CA HIS A 265 12.61 -10.32 2.66
C HIS A 265 12.22 -9.41 1.50
N TYR A 266 11.26 -9.85 0.68
CA TYR A 266 10.74 -9.00 -0.37
C TYR A 266 9.25 -9.22 -0.60
N ILE A 267 8.59 -8.16 -1.10
CA ILE A 267 7.24 -8.23 -1.65
C ILE A 267 7.30 -7.63 -3.05
N VAL A 268 6.87 -8.42 -4.03
CA VAL A 268 6.59 -7.96 -5.40
C VAL A 268 5.12 -7.61 -5.49
N ILE A 269 4.78 -6.45 -6.04
CA ILE A 269 3.41 -5.98 -6.26
C ILE A 269 3.27 -5.55 -7.71
N LYS A 270 2.31 -6.15 -8.42
CA LYS A 270 1.96 -5.80 -9.79
C LYS A 270 0.54 -5.21 -9.81
N PRO A 271 0.39 -3.90 -10.03
CA PRO A 271 -0.92 -3.30 -10.19
C PRO A 271 -1.63 -3.83 -11.44
N MET A 272 -2.89 -4.22 -11.31
CA MET A 272 -3.72 -4.78 -12.39
C MET A 272 -4.87 -3.84 -12.78
N ASP A 273 -5.53 -3.26 -11.79
CA ASP A 273 -6.61 -2.29 -11.99
C ASP A 273 -6.39 -1.15 -11.00
N MET A 274 -6.12 0.05 -11.51
CA MET A 274 -5.66 1.20 -10.72
C MET A 274 -6.78 1.91 -9.97
N ARG A 275 -8.04 1.64 -10.34
CA ARG A 275 -9.20 2.30 -9.77
C ARG A 275 -10.45 1.42 -9.88
N LEU A 276 -10.37 0.26 -9.25
CA LEU A 276 -11.49 -0.67 -9.19
C LEU A 276 -12.49 -0.21 -8.13
N GLY A 277 -13.74 0.00 -8.52
CA GLY A 277 -14.83 0.20 -7.57
C GLY A 277 -15.17 -1.13 -6.90
N ILE A 278 -15.13 -1.18 -5.57
CA ILE A 278 -15.60 -2.34 -4.80
C ILE A 278 -16.74 -1.93 -3.89
N LEU A 279 -17.78 -2.77 -3.84
CA LEU A 279 -18.83 -2.68 -2.84
C LEU A 279 -18.60 -3.75 -1.78
N THR A 280 -18.50 -3.33 -0.52
CA THR A 280 -18.37 -4.24 0.62
C THR A 280 -19.42 -3.94 1.67
N GLU A 281 -19.65 -4.90 2.56
CA GLU A 281 -20.47 -4.69 3.75
C GLU A 281 -19.99 -3.48 4.58
N GLY A 282 -20.92 -2.70 5.13
CA GLY A 282 -20.60 -1.71 6.15
C GLY A 282 -20.29 -2.37 7.50
N ASN A 283 -19.63 -1.63 8.42
CA ASN A 283 -19.23 -2.11 9.75
C ASN A 283 -20.38 -2.51 10.71
N VAL A 284 -21.64 -2.44 10.26
CA VAL A 284 -22.81 -2.69 11.09
C VAL A 284 -23.27 -4.13 10.87
N LYS A 285 -23.28 -4.93 11.95
CA LYS A 285 -23.92 -6.25 11.97
C LYS A 285 -25.36 -6.12 11.44
N CYS A 286 -25.61 -6.61 10.24
CA CYS A 286 -26.95 -6.61 9.65
C CYS A 286 -27.86 -7.57 10.41
N ASN A 287 -28.68 -7.04 11.31
CA ASN A 287 -29.82 -7.74 11.92
C ASN A 287 -31.08 -7.68 11.05
N ASN A 288 -31.04 -7.02 9.89
CA ASN A 288 -32.18 -6.87 8.98
C ASN A 288 -31.94 -7.63 7.67
N ASP A 289 -33.03 -8.08 7.03
CA ASP A 289 -33.05 -8.75 5.71
C ASP A 289 -32.51 -7.88 4.55
N LYS A 290 -32.07 -6.65 4.83
CA LYS A 290 -31.53 -5.68 3.88
C LYS A 290 -30.11 -5.30 4.25
N ILE A 291 -29.21 -5.41 3.28
CA ILE A 291 -27.79 -5.10 3.44
C ILE A 291 -27.43 -3.92 2.54
N ASN A 292 -26.93 -2.85 3.17
CA ASN A 292 -26.40 -1.70 2.47
C ASN A 292 -24.89 -1.87 2.30
N LEU A 293 -24.41 -1.66 1.08
CA LEU A 293 -22.99 -1.72 0.77
C LEU A 293 -22.37 -0.33 0.72
N LYS A 294 -21.10 -0.24 1.09
CA LYS A 294 -20.28 0.95 0.91
C LYS A 294 -19.41 0.77 -0.32
N GLU A 295 -19.40 1.78 -1.19
CA GLU A 295 -18.46 1.86 -2.30
C GLU A 295 -17.13 2.45 -1.84
N THR A 296 -16.03 1.85 -2.28
CA THR A 296 -14.66 2.36 -2.11
C THR A 296 -13.88 2.07 -3.39
N PHE A 297 -12.91 2.92 -3.72
CA PHE A 297 -12.00 2.65 -4.83
C PHE A 297 -10.69 2.06 -4.33
N VAL A 298 -10.27 0.97 -4.97
CA VAL A 298 -9.05 0.25 -4.61
C VAL A 298 -8.22 -0.04 -5.85
N ILE A 299 -6.95 -0.36 -5.61
CA ILE A 299 -6.08 -0.97 -6.61
C ILE A 299 -6.19 -2.47 -6.46
N LYS A 300 -6.56 -3.16 -7.53
CA LYS A 300 -6.39 -4.61 -7.59
C LYS A 300 -4.95 -4.93 -7.96
N VAL A 301 -4.28 -5.72 -7.13
CA VAL A 301 -2.87 -6.08 -7.30
C VAL A 301 -2.67 -7.58 -7.31
N LEU A 302 -1.66 -8.02 -8.05
CA LEU A 302 -1.00 -9.30 -7.83
C LEU A 302 0.18 -9.07 -6.89
N TYR A 303 0.38 -9.94 -5.90
CA TYR A 303 1.51 -9.82 -4.99
C TYR A 303 2.14 -11.17 -4.63
N LYS A 304 3.44 -11.15 -4.36
CA LYS A 304 4.20 -12.33 -3.94
C LYS A 304 5.20 -11.93 -2.86
N TYR A 305 5.24 -12.69 -1.78
CA TYR A 305 6.22 -12.54 -0.71
C TYR A 305 7.27 -13.65 -0.81
N GLY A 306 8.53 -13.33 -0.51
CA GLY A 306 9.61 -14.32 -0.45
C GLY A 306 10.72 -13.92 0.53
N THR A 307 11.53 -14.91 0.90
CA THR A 307 12.55 -14.78 1.96
C THR A 307 13.98 -15.17 1.54
N ASP A 308 14.20 -15.35 0.25
CA ASP A 308 15.50 -15.73 -0.33
C ASP A 308 16.02 -14.65 -1.28
N LYS A 309 17.26 -14.81 -1.79
CA LYS A 309 17.82 -13.88 -2.78
C LYS A 309 16.85 -13.77 -3.95
N MET A 310 16.27 -12.59 -4.11
CA MET A 310 15.37 -12.31 -5.21
C MET A 310 16.18 -12.44 -6.51
N ILE A 311 15.93 -13.50 -7.27
CA ILE A 311 16.36 -13.58 -8.66
C ILE A 311 15.32 -12.77 -9.42
N LEU A 312 15.55 -11.46 -9.51
CA LEU A 312 14.81 -10.61 -10.43
C LEU A 312 14.92 -11.24 -11.83
N PRO A 313 13.81 -11.61 -12.47
CA PRO A 313 13.85 -11.98 -13.88
C PRO A 313 14.50 -10.82 -14.62
N LYS A 314 15.51 -11.11 -15.46
CA LYS A 314 16.22 -10.10 -16.27
C LYS A 314 15.27 -9.31 -17.19
N ASP A 315 14.01 -9.71 -17.29
CA ASP A 315 12.97 -9.18 -18.17
C ASP A 315 12.05 -8.14 -17.49
N CYS A 316 12.26 -7.79 -16.21
CA CYS A 316 11.47 -6.75 -15.52
C CYS A 316 11.89 -5.33 -15.92
N ILE A 317 11.61 -4.94 -17.18
CA ILE A 317 12.02 -3.66 -17.78
C ILE A 317 11.45 -2.42 -17.04
N ASN A 318 10.36 -2.57 -16.28
CA ASN A 318 9.69 -1.49 -15.55
C ASN A 318 9.51 -1.77 -14.05
N ALA A 319 10.40 -2.57 -13.43
CA ALA A 319 10.34 -2.79 -11.99
C ALA A 319 11.11 -1.72 -11.22
N LYS A 320 10.49 -1.18 -10.15
CA LYS A 320 11.12 -0.21 -9.25
C LYS A 320 11.32 -0.83 -7.87
N ASN A 321 12.58 -0.80 -7.44
CA ASN A 321 13.01 -1.36 -6.16
C ASN A 321 13.01 -0.27 -5.09
N TYR A 322 12.51 -0.62 -3.90
CA TYR A 322 12.49 0.22 -2.72
C TYR A 322 13.06 -0.56 -1.54
N GLU A 323 14.22 -0.13 -1.06
CA GLU A 323 14.77 -0.61 0.22
C GLU A 323 13.97 -0.02 1.38
N VAL A 324 13.39 -0.88 2.22
CA VAL A 324 12.49 -0.53 3.32
C VAL A 324 12.80 -1.32 4.60
N SER A 325 12.18 -0.93 5.71
CA SER A 325 12.22 -1.73 6.94
C SER A 325 11.41 -3.02 6.81
N LEU A 326 11.77 -4.03 7.61
CA LEU A 326 10.97 -5.26 7.71
C LEU A 326 9.55 -4.96 8.21
N SER A 327 9.38 -3.97 9.09
CA SER A 327 8.07 -3.57 9.62
C SER A 327 7.12 -3.07 8.52
N ILE A 328 7.63 -2.38 7.50
CA ILE A 328 6.84 -1.94 6.34
C ILE A 328 6.41 -3.16 5.50
N ILE A 329 7.33 -4.11 5.26
CA ILE A 329 7.05 -5.37 4.56
C ILE A 329 5.96 -6.16 5.29
N GLU A 330 6.12 -6.39 6.60
CA GLU A 330 5.17 -7.17 7.40
C GLU A 330 3.79 -6.51 7.44
N ALA A 331 3.74 -5.18 7.64
CA ALA A 331 2.48 -4.44 7.65
C ALA A 331 1.76 -4.50 6.30
N GLY A 332 2.48 -4.28 5.20
CA GLY A 332 1.95 -4.39 3.84
C GLY A 332 1.48 -5.80 3.50
N PHE A 333 2.26 -6.82 3.84
CA PHE A 333 1.91 -8.21 3.60
C PHE A 333 0.67 -8.63 4.40
N ASN A 334 0.60 -8.30 5.69
CA ASN A 334 -0.56 -8.60 6.51
C ASN A 334 -1.83 -7.89 5.99
N TYR A 335 -1.70 -6.64 5.55
CA TYR A 335 -2.77 -5.90 4.94
C TYR A 335 -3.27 -6.57 3.64
N LEU A 336 -2.36 -6.98 2.76
CA LEU A 336 -2.69 -7.71 1.53
C LEU A 336 -3.34 -9.08 1.82
N LEU A 337 -2.82 -9.84 2.79
CA LEU A 337 -3.39 -11.11 3.22
C LEU A 337 -4.83 -10.97 3.72
N LEU A 338 -5.13 -9.92 4.49
CA LEU A 338 -6.49 -9.63 4.94
C LEU A 338 -7.43 -9.37 3.75
N SER A 339 -6.93 -8.67 2.74
CA SER A 339 -7.67 -8.41 1.51
C SER A 339 -7.90 -9.69 0.69
N THR A 340 -6.89 -10.56 0.57
CA THR A 340 -6.99 -11.85 -0.13
C THR A 340 -8.03 -12.79 0.46
N LYS A 341 -8.36 -12.65 1.76
CA LYS A 341 -9.43 -13.43 2.40
C LYS A 341 -10.82 -13.17 1.79
N ARG A 342 -10.99 -12.06 1.06
CA ARG A 342 -12.24 -11.72 0.34
C ARG A 342 -12.44 -12.48 -0.98
N PHE A 343 -11.48 -13.31 -1.39
CA PHE A 343 -11.59 -14.14 -2.59
C PHE A 343 -11.83 -15.62 -2.24
N PRO A 344 -12.61 -16.35 -3.05
CA PRO A 344 -12.65 -17.81 -3.01
C PRO A 344 -11.29 -18.42 -3.36
N LYS A 345 -11.01 -19.64 -2.87
CA LYS A 345 -9.70 -20.29 -2.99
C LYS A 345 -9.17 -20.30 -4.43
N ASP A 346 -10.02 -20.64 -5.40
CA ASP A 346 -9.64 -20.74 -6.81
C ASP A 346 -9.38 -19.38 -7.48
N TYR A 347 -9.76 -18.28 -6.83
CA TYR A 347 -9.54 -16.91 -7.29
C TYR A 347 -8.44 -16.20 -6.50
N LYS A 348 -7.83 -16.85 -5.50
CA LYS A 348 -6.80 -16.22 -4.66
C LYS A 348 -5.46 -16.13 -5.34
N THR A 349 -5.17 -17.01 -6.29
CA THR A 349 -3.85 -17.17 -6.87
C THR A 349 -3.91 -17.23 -8.39
N ILE A 350 -2.96 -16.55 -9.03
CA ILE A 350 -2.67 -16.69 -10.46
C ILE A 350 -1.19 -17.06 -10.53
N GLU A 351 -0.90 -18.26 -11.02
CA GLU A 351 0.43 -18.87 -10.94
C GLU A 351 0.94 -18.87 -9.49
N ASP A 352 1.97 -18.10 -9.19
CA ASP A 352 2.59 -17.95 -7.87
C ASP A 352 2.22 -16.64 -7.15
N TYR A 353 1.35 -15.82 -7.74
CA TYR A 353 0.95 -14.54 -7.18
C TYR A 353 -0.40 -14.64 -6.51
N TYR A 354 -0.54 -13.99 -5.36
CA TYR A 354 -1.81 -13.79 -4.69
C TYR A 354 -2.52 -12.54 -5.23
N ILE A 355 -3.86 -12.53 -5.17
CA ILE A 355 -4.67 -11.35 -5.49
C ILE A 355 -5.01 -10.59 -4.21
N GLY A 356 -4.83 -9.28 -4.23
CA GLY A 356 -5.22 -8.39 -3.13
C GLY A 356 -5.78 -7.06 -3.63
N TYR A 357 -6.33 -6.31 -2.69
CA TYR A 357 -6.74 -4.91 -2.88
C TYR A 357 -5.91 -3.99 -2.00
N ILE A 358 -5.53 -2.83 -2.56
CA ILE A 358 -4.92 -1.72 -1.84
C ILE A 358 -5.86 -0.54 -1.87
N ASN A 359 -6.37 -0.14 -0.70
CA ASN A 359 -7.12 1.09 -0.56
C ASN A 359 -6.14 2.27 -0.53
N ILE A 360 -6.35 3.21 -1.44
CA ILE A 360 -5.51 4.39 -1.64
C ILE A 360 -6.29 5.69 -1.36
N GLU A 361 -7.56 5.60 -0.97
CA GLU A 361 -8.37 6.77 -0.58
C GLU A 361 -8.15 7.18 0.88
#